data_AF-A0A7W0XTA2-F1
#
_entry.id   AF-A0A7W0XTA2-F1
#
_cell.length_a   1.000
_cell.length_b   1.000
_cell.length_c   1.000
_cell.angle_alpha   90.00
_cell.angle_beta   90.00
_cell.angle_gamma   90.00
#
_symmetry.space_group_name_H-M   'P 1'
#
loop_
_entity.id
_entity.type
_entity.pdbx_description
1 polymer ?
#
loop_
_entity_poly.entity_id
_entity_poly.type
_entity_poly.pdbx_seq_one_letter_code
_entity_poly.pdbx_strand_id
1 'polypeptide(L)'
;MLIDQRTLAGIVEGRIGVVFRRWDRPRAVPGGRQRTAAGELRIDAVEVIADGDLTDADAHATGLPDLAALRKALGDKPDRQTYRVRLHLAGPDPRAELRERADLGAADVAMISARLARLDKASSHGPWTASTLALVAGRPGVRAPDLAASVGRETAPFKIDVRKLKELGLTESLAVGYRISPRGAAYLHHCAPEIAGGTR
;
A
#
# COMPACT_ATOMS: atom_id res chain seq x y z
N MET A 1 9.28 -3.10 5.61
CA MET A 1 9.97 -4.14 4.81
C MET A 1 9.04 -4.69 3.74
N LEU A 2 9.56 -5.32 2.69
CA LEU A 2 8.71 -6.04 1.74
C LEU A 2 8.34 -7.42 2.30
N ILE A 3 7.06 -7.77 2.17
CA ILE A 3 6.48 -9.08 2.48
C ILE A 3 5.83 -9.55 1.18
N ASP A 4 6.26 -10.70 0.68
CA ASP A 4 5.65 -11.30 -0.51
C ASP A 4 4.25 -11.84 -0.22
N GLN A 5 3.50 -12.15 -1.27
CA GLN A 5 2.12 -12.59 -1.16
C GLN A 5 1.96 -13.91 -0.40
N ARG A 6 2.91 -14.86 -0.54
CA ARG A 6 2.85 -16.16 0.15
C ARG A 6 3.02 -15.98 1.65
N THR A 7 4.02 -15.20 2.06
CA THR A 7 4.28 -14.87 3.46
C THR A 7 3.10 -14.12 4.04
N LEU A 8 2.54 -13.17 3.29
CA LEU A 8 1.39 -12.38 3.73
C LEU A 8 0.14 -13.25 3.93
N ALA A 9 -0.15 -14.18 3.03
CA ALA A 9 -1.26 -15.13 3.19
C ALA A 9 -1.06 -16.01 4.43
N GLY A 10 0.17 -16.52 4.65
CA GLY A 10 0.49 -17.28 5.86
C GLY A 10 0.31 -16.49 7.16
N ILE A 11 0.59 -15.19 7.16
CA ILE A 11 0.34 -14.31 8.32
C ILE A 11 -1.16 -14.14 8.56
N VAL A 12 -1.95 -13.91 7.50
CA VAL A 12 -3.41 -13.75 7.59
C VAL A 12 -4.07 -15.02 8.13
N GLU A 13 -3.59 -16.19 7.72
CA GLU A 13 -4.08 -17.48 8.19
C GLU A 13 -3.53 -17.86 9.58
N GLY A 14 -2.67 -17.03 10.18
CA GLY A 14 -2.06 -17.31 11.49
C GLY A 14 -0.94 -18.36 11.47
N ARG A 15 -0.57 -18.87 10.28
CA ARG A 15 0.50 -19.87 10.11
C ARG A 15 1.91 -19.29 10.23
N ILE A 16 2.08 -17.99 9.94
CA ILE A 16 3.38 -17.30 10.01
C ILE A 16 3.26 -16.13 11.00
N GLY A 17 4.02 -16.20 12.08
CA GLY A 17 4.15 -15.12 13.09
C GLY A 17 5.54 -14.50 13.17
N VAL A 18 6.47 -14.97 12.32
CA VAL A 18 7.87 -14.54 12.34
C VAL A 18 8.43 -14.48 10.93
N VAL A 19 9.31 -13.51 10.68
CA VAL A 19 10.15 -13.46 9.47
C VAL A 19 11.59 -13.17 9.85
N PHE A 20 12.53 -13.72 9.08
CA PHE A 20 13.95 -13.40 9.22
C PHE A 20 14.39 -12.44 8.13
N ARG A 21 15.24 -11.48 8.50
CA ARG A 21 15.73 -10.45 7.58
C ARG A 21 17.19 -10.13 7.85
N ARG A 22 17.97 -9.98 6.77
CA ARG A 22 19.38 -9.62 6.86
C ARG A 22 19.58 -8.14 6.50
N TRP A 23 19.94 -7.33 7.50
CA TRP A 23 20.06 -5.87 7.37
C TRP A 23 21.36 -5.33 7.98
N ASP A 24 21.80 -4.19 7.45
CA ASP A 24 22.85 -3.34 8.02
C ASP A 24 22.44 -2.74 9.37
N ARG A 25 21.16 -2.40 9.51
CA ARG A 25 20.54 -1.85 10.72
C ARG A 25 19.06 -2.27 10.76
N PRO A 26 18.40 -2.30 11.93
CA PRO A 26 16.99 -2.66 12.00
C PRO A 26 16.14 -1.72 11.12
N ARG A 27 15.31 -2.31 10.25
CA ARG A 27 14.36 -1.60 9.36
C ARG A 27 12.90 -1.77 9.79
N ALA A 28 12.69 -2.54 10.84
CA ALA A 28 11.43 -2.66 11.57
C ALA A 28 11.71 -2.26 13.02
N VAL A 29 10.68 -1.76 13.71
CA VAL A 29 10.78 -1.28 15.09
C VAL A 29 9.69 -1.97 15.90
N PRO A 30 9.98 -2.54 17.09
CA PRO A 30 8.95 -3.05 17.98
C PRO A 30 7.86 -2.03 18.27
N GLY A 31 6.60 -2.45 18.27
CA GLY A 31 5.42 -1.59 18.35
C GLY A 31 5.08 -0.85 17.04
N GLY A 32 5.96 -0.91 16.03
CA GLY A 32 5.74 -0.31 14.72
C GLY A 32 4.60 -0.96 13.95
N ARG A 33 4.02 -0.20 13.02
CA ARG A 33 2.94 -0.65 12.15
C ARG A 33 3.39 -0.63 10.70
N GLN A 34 2.97 -1.62 9.92
CA GLN A 34 3.23 -1.70 8.50
C GLN A 34 1.96 -2.04 7.73
N ARG A 35 1.51 -1.13 6.87
CA ARG A 35 0.38 -1.38 5.97
C ARG A 35 0.78 -2.31 4.83
N THR A 36 -0.06 -3.29 4.54
CA THR A 36 0.09 -4.25 3.45
C THR A 36 -1.20 -4.34 2.63
N ALA A 37 -1.22 -5.19 1.60
CA ALA A 37 -2.44 -5.45 0.84
C ALA A 37 -3.49 -6.25 1.63
N ALA A 38 -3.08 -6.99 2.67
CA ALA A 38 -3.96 -7.85 3.46
C ALA A 38 -4.37 -7.23 4.81
N GLY A 39 -3.87 -6.03 5.11
CA GLY A 39 -4.18 -5.34 6.36
C GLY A 39 -2.97 -4.64 6.96
N GLU A 40 -3.14 -4.20 8.21
CA GLU A 40 -2.07 -3.62 8.99
C GLU A 40 -1.35 -4.71 9.79
N LEU A 41 -0.04 -4.82 9.59
CA LEU A 41 0.82 -5.68 10.41
C LEU A 41 1.35 -4.87 11.58
N ARG A 42 1.42 -5.49 12.76
CA ARG A 42 2.12 -4.95 13.93
C ARG A 42 3.40 -5.72 14.15
N ILE A 43 4.49 -4.99 14.40
CA ILE A 43 5.78 -5.57 14.73
C ILE A 43 5.84 -5.74 16.25
N ASP A 44 5.95 -6.98 16.71
CA ASP A 44 5.95 -7.31 18.13
C ASP A 44 7.34 -7.22 18.71
N ALA A 45 8.33 -7.76 18.01
CA ALA A 45 9.73 -7.75 18.44
C ALA A 45 10.68 -7.78 17.25
N VAL A 46 11.88 -7.26 17.46
CA VAL A 46 13.00 -7.27 16.51
C VAL A 46 14.24 -7.62 17.31
N GLU A 47 14.78 -8.81 17.09
CA GLU A 47 15.89 -9.38 17.85
C GLU A 47 17.01 -9.76 16.87
N VAL A 48 18.27 -9.49 17.24
CA VAL A 48 19.42 -10.01 16.50
C VAL A 48 19.58 -11.50 16.82
N ILE A 49 19.84 -12.32 15.80
CA ILE A 49 20.13 -13.74 15.94
C ILE A 49 21.39 -14.08 15.16
N ALA A 50 22.28 -14.89 15.75
CA ALA A 50 23.46 -15.37 15.04
C ALA A 50 23.05 -16.42 13.99
N ASP A 51 23.74 -16.44 12.85
CA ASP A 51 23.40 -17.38 11.76
C ASP A 51 23.60 -18.86 12.13
N GLY A 52 24.43 -19.12 13.14
CA GLY A 52 24.64 -20.44 13.73
C GLY A 52 23.47 -20.92 14.60
N ASP A 53 22.67 -19.98 15.11
CA ASP A 53 21.54 -20.28 16.01
C ASP A 53 20.21 -20.48 15.25
N LEU A 54 20.22 -20.30 13.93
CA LEU A 54 19.06 -20.57 13.08
C LEU A 54 18.82 -22.08 12.97
N THR A 55 17.57 -22.48 13.10
CA THR A 55 17.14 -23.89 13.12
C THR A 55 16.16 -24.23 11.99
N ASP A 56 15.88 -25.53 11.77
CA ASP A 56 14.77 -25.95 10.90
C ASP A 56 13.41 -25.50 11.42
N ALA A 57 13.25 -25.43 12.75
CA ALA A 57 12.02 -24.90 13.36
C ALA A 57 11.79 -23.43 12.99
N ASP A 58 12.84 -22.63 12.93
CA ASP A 58 12.77 -21.24 12.45
C ASP A 58 12.33 -21.17 10.99
N ALA A 59 12.84 -22.06 10.14
CA ALA A 59 12.42 -22.14 8.74
C ALA A 59 10.93 -22.48 8.62
N HIS A 60 10.48 -23.52 9.32
CA HIS A 60 9.08 -23.93 9.34
C HIS A 60 8.14 -22.81 9.84
N ALA A 61 8.55 -22.05 10.85
CA ALA A 61 7.78 -20.91 11.36
C ALA A 61 7.62 -19.76 10.33
N THR A 62 8.48 -19.72 9.30
CA THR A 62 8.33 -18.82 8.15
C THR A 62 7.61 -19.44 6.95
N GLY A 63 7.15 -20.68 7.08
CA GLY A 63 6.55 -21.45 5.99
C GLY A 63 7.55 -21.98 4.97
N LEU A 64 8.84 -22.06 5.33
CA LEU A 64 9.91 -22.69 4.55
C LEU A 64 10.13 -24.15 5.00
N PRO A 65 10.67 -25.01 4.12
CA PRO A 65 10.81 -26.44 4.42
C PRO A 65 11.97 -26.77 5.36
N ASP A 66 13.05 -25.99 5.36
CA ASP A 66 14.26 -26.30 6.12
C ASP A 66 15.18 -25.07 6.27
N LEU A 67 16.21 -25.20 7.11
CA LEU A 67 17.23 -24.19 7.38
C LEU A 67 18.00 -23.79 6.12
N ALA A 68 18.21 -24.72 5.18
CA ALA A 68 18.90 -24.44 3.92
C ALA A 68 18.10 -23.45 3.07
N ALA A 69 16.78 -23.63 2.97
CA ALA A 69 15.87 -22.72 2.30
C ALA A 69 15.80 -21.36 3.00
N LEU A 70 15.82 -21.33 4.33
CA LEU A 70 15.88 -20.08 5.10
C LEU A 70 17.16 -19.29 4.82
N ARG A 71 18.33 -19.95 4.87
CA ARG A 71 19.62 -19.32 4.55
C ARG A 71 19.65 -18.82 3.10
N LYS A 72 19.12 -19.60 2.15
CA LYS A 72 18.99 -19.18 0.76
C LYS A 72 18.10 -17.94 0.61
N ALA A 73 16.98 -17.88 1.33
CA ALA A 73 16.07 -16.73 1.31
C ALA A 73 16.67 -15.46 1.93
N LEU A 74 17.52 -15.60 2.96
CA LEU A 74 18.28 -14.49 3.55
C LEU A 74 19.35 -13.94 2.58
N GLY A 75 19.92 -14.83 1.77
CA GLY A 75 20.97 -14.54 0.80
C GLY A 75 22.31 -14.25 1.46
N ASP A 76 23.40 -14.35 0.69
CA ASP A 76 24.73 -14.12 1.22
C ASP A 76 25.07 -12.62 1.32
N LYS A 77 25.24 -12.13 2.55
CA LYS A 77 25.51 -10.73 2.88
C LYS A 77 26.33 -10.70 4.18
N PRO A 78 27.63 -11.03 4.12
CA PRO A 78 28.45 -11.26 5.31
C PRO A 78 28.53 -10.03 6.23
N ASP A 79 28.43 -8.82 5.68
CA ASP A 79 28.50 -7.57 6.45
C ASP A 79 27.18 -7.16 7.13
N ARG A 80 26.19 -8.06 7.22
CA ARG A 80 24.85 -7.75 7.71
C ARG A 80 24.39 -8.74 8.77
N GLN A 81 23.71 -8.22 9.79
CA GLN A 81 23.15 -9.02 10.85
C GLN A 81 21.81 -9.64 10.45
N THR A 82 21.55 -10.83 10.94
CA THR A 82 20.25 -11.49 10.81
C THR A 82 19.36 -11.07 11.98
N TYR A 83 18.15 -10.64 11.65
CA TYR A 83 17.12 -10.23 12.60
C TYR A 83 15.95 -11.20 12.54
N ARG A 84 15.52 -11.67 13.71
CA ARG A 84 14.23 -12.33 13.92
C ARG A 84 13.18 -11.24 14.19
N VAL A 85 12.17 -11.16 13.32
CA VAL A 85 11.10 -10.17 13.42
C VAL A 85 9.79 -10.88 13.69
N ARG A 86 9.27 -10.76 14.92
CA ARG A 86 7.94 -11.26 15.29
C ARG A 86 6.88 -10.23 14.93
N LEU A 87 5.77 -10.69 14.36
CA LEU A 87 4.70 -9.83 13.86
C LEU A 87 3.38 -10.58 13.74
N HIS A 88 2.28 -9.85 13.77
CA HIS A 88 0.93 -10.37 13.53
C HIS A 88 0.11 -9.39 12.69
N LEU A 89 -1.01 -9.88 12.17
CA LEU A 89 -2.04 -9.05 11.56
C LEU A 89 -2.82 -8.32 12.67
N ALA A 90 -2.68 -7.00 12.73
CA ALA A 90 -3.34 -6.16 13.73
C ALA A 90 -4.80 -5.82 13.35
N GLY A 91 -5.16 -5.95 12.07
CA GLY A 91 -6.51 -5.68 11.59
C GLY A 91 -6.58 -5.41 10.09
N PRO A 92 -7.79 -5.13 9.57
CA PRO A 92 -8.00 -4.80 8.17
C PRO A 92 -7.25 -3.52 7.78
N ASP A 93 -6.99 -3.34 6.48
CA ASP A 93 -6.36 -2.12 5.98
C ASP A 93 -7.34 -0.96 6.18
N PRO A 94 -7.01 0.09 6.95
CA PRO A 94 -7.92 1.21 7.17
C PRO A 94 -8.35 1.91 5.87
N ARG A 95 -7.56 1.77 4.80
CA ARG A 95 -7.92 2.29 3.47
C ARG A 95 -9.08 1.52 2.83
N ALA A 96 -9.26 0.25 3.17
CA ALA A 96 -10.37 -0.56 2.70
C ALA A 96 -11.70 -0.04 3.25
N GLU A 97 -11.77 0.30 4.53
CA GLU A 97 -12.96 0.95 5.06
C GLU A 97 -13.13 2.36 4.49
N LEU A 98 -12.04 3.14 4.42
CA LEU A 98 -12.12 4.52 3.92
C LEU A 98 -12.63 4.59 2.48
N ARG A 99 -12.20 3.70 1.59
CA ARG A 99 -12.60 3.73 0.18
C ARG A 99 -14.08 3.38 -0.05
N GLU A 100 -14.69 2.60 0.83
CA GLU A 100 -16.12 2.23 0.75
C GLU A 100 -17.05 3.33 1.31
N ARG A 101 -16.51 4.31 2.07
CA ARG A 101 -17.29 5.43 2.63
C ARG A 101 -17.73 6.42 1.55
N ALA A 102 -18.84 6.12 0.90
CA ALA A 102 -19.47 6.96 -0.13
C ALA A 102 -20.41 8.04 0.42
N ASP A 103 -20.85 7.94 1.68
CA ASP A 103 -21.66 8.98 2.33
C ASP A 103 -20.74 10.14 2.77
N LEU A 104 -20.57 11.12 1.89
CA LEU A 104 -19.73 12.30 2.12
C LEU A 104 -20.58 13.52 2.44
N GLY A 105 -20.43 14.02 3.67
CA GLY A 105 -20.92 15.34 4.04
C GLY A 105 -20.02 16.46 3.51
N ALA A 106 -20.49 17.71 3.63
CA ALA A 106 -19.71 18.90 3.21
C ALA A 106 -18.32 18.97 3.88
N ALA A 107 -18.22 18.57 5.15
CA ALA A 107 -16.95 18.54 5.88
C ALA A 107 -15.95 17.51 5.31
N ASP A 108 -16.42 16.33 4.91
CA ASP A 108 -15.60 15.32 4.25
C ASP A 108 -15.05 15.83 2.92
N VAL A 109 -15.91 16.44 2.10
CA VAL A 109 -15.53 17.01 0.81
C VAL A 109 -14.52 18.12 0.99
N ALA A 110 -14.74 19.05 1.92
CA ALA A 110 -13.79 20.11 2.23
C ALA A 110 -12.43 19.55 2.68
N MET A 111 -12.42 18.51 3.52
CA MET A 111 -11.20 17.84 3.95
C MET A 111 -10.45 17.18 2.78
N ILE A 112 -11.16 16.46 1.91
CA ILE A 112 -10.56 15.82 0.73
C ILE A 112 -9.97 16.91 -0.19
N SER A 113 -10.76 17.93 -0.54
CA SER A 113 -10.32 19.04 -1.39
C SER A 113 -9.09 19.75 -0.84
N ALA A 114 -9.04 20.02 0.48
CA ALA A 114 -7.87 20.63 1.10
C ALA A 114 -6.62 19.74 1.01
N ARG A 115 -6.78 18.41 1.15
CA ARG A 115 -5.66 17.47 0.98
C ARG A 115 -5.18 17.38 -0.47
N LEU A 116 -6.11 17.35 -1.44
CA LEU A 116 -5.76 17.36 -2.87
C LEU A 116 -5.06 18.66 -3.26
N ALA A 117 -5.55 19.81 -2.82
CA ALA A 117 -4.91 21.11 -3.06
C ALA A 117 -3.48 21.20 -2.50
N ARG A 118 -3.21 20.58 -1.34
CA ARG A 118 -1.84 20.48 -0.81
C ARG A 118 -0.94 19.61 -1.69
N LEU A 119 -1.45 18.50 -2.21
CA LEU A 119 -0.70 17.64 -3.13
C LEU A 119 -0.39 18.34 -4.45
N ASP A 120 -1.34 19.12 -4.97
CA ASP A 120 -1.13 19.93 -6.17
C ASP A 120 -0.13 21.05 -5.94
N LYS A 121 -0.22 21.77 -4.80
CA LYS A 121 0.73 22.83 -4.43
C LYS A 121 2.16 22.31 -4.23
N ALA A 122 2.32 21.09 -3.73
CA ALA A 122 3.63 20.47 -3.50
C ALA A 122 4.23 19.84 -4.77
N SER A 123 3.50 19.81 -5.89
CA SER A 123 3.94 19.21 -7.14
C SER A 123 4.90 20.13 -7.90
N SER A 124 6.00 19.57 -8.41
CA SER A 124 6.93 20.27 -9.30
C SER A 124 6.46 20.37 -10.76
N HIS A 125 5.41 19.63 -11.12
CA HIS A 125 4.85 19.56 -12.49
C HIS A 125 3.41 20.08 -12.56
N GLY A 126 3.07 20.99 -11.65
CA GLY A 126 1.74 21.61 -11.56
C GLY A 126 0.65 20.69 -10.98
N PRO A 127 -0.61 21.20 -10.93
CA PRO A 127 -1.75 20.45 -10.43
C PRO A 127 -2.01 19.19 -11.25
N TRP A 128 -2.25 18.08 -10.57
CA TRP A 128 -2.37 16.75 -11.17
C TRP A 128 -3.52 15.92 -10.60
N THR A 129 -4.02 16.26 -9.40
CA THR A 129 -4.96 15.38 -8.68
C THR A 129 -6.29 15.22 -9.41
N ALA A 130 -6.91 16.34 -9.83
CA ALA A 130 -8.20 16.35 -10.51
C ALA A 130 -8.14 15.64 -11.87
N SER A 131 -7.12 15.94 -12.69
CA SER A 131 -6.93 15.30 -13.99
C SER A 131 -6.65 13.80 -13.86
N THR A 132 -5.91 13.38 -12.83
CA THR A 132 -5.64 11.96 -12.57
C THR A 132 -6.89 11.23 -12.10
N LEU A 133 -7.71 11.83 -11.22
CA LEU A 133 -8.99 11.24 -10.81
C LEU A 133 -9.93 11.08 -12.01
N ALA A 134 -10.08 12.11 -12.84
CA ALA A 134 -10.89 12.04 -14.05
C ALA A 134 -10.37 10.97 -15.03
N LEU A 135 -9.05 10.88 -15.22
CA LEU A 135 -8.42 9.88 -16.08
C LEU A 135 -8.69 8.45 -15.60
N VAL A 136 -8.56 8.20 -14.29
CA VAL A 136 -8.84 6.87 -13.70
C VAL A 136 -10.35 6.57 -13.73
N ALA A 137 -11.21 7.56 -13.56
CA ALA A 137 -12.66 7.41 -13.66
C ALA A 137 -13.10 6.98 -15.06
N GLY A 138 -12.55 7.64 -16.10
CA GLY A 138 -12.92 7.38 -17.49
C GLY A 138 -12.28 6.12 -18.09
N ARG A 139 -11.23 5.56 -17.48
CA ARG A 139 -10.43 4.46 -18.04
C ARG A 139 -10.10 3.37 -17.01
N PRO A 140 -11.10 2.75 -16.35
CA PRO A 140 -10.85 1.73 -15.36
C PRO A 140 -10.14 0.51 -15.97
N GLY A 141 -9.18 -0.07 -15.24
CA GLY A 141 -8.46 -1.27 -15.65
C GLY A 141 -7.33 -1.07 -16.68
N VAL A 142 -7.11 0.16 -17.18
CA VAL A 142 -6.01 0.45 -18.09
C VAL A 142 -4.67 0.41 -17.35
N ARG A 143 -3.64 -0.19 -17.98
CA ARG A 143 -2.33 -0.36 -17.36
C ARG A 143 -1.72 1.01 -17.02
N ALA A 144 -1.00 1.06 -15.90
CA ALA A 144 -0.35 2.29 -15.44
C ALA A 144 0.61 2.93 -16.47
N PRO A 145 1.43 2.19 -17.24
CA PRO A 145 2.25 2.80 -18.28
C PRO A 145 1.42 3.49 -19.37
N ASP A 146 0.31 2.89 -19.79
CA ASP A 146 -0.54 3.42 -20.85
C ASP A 146 -1.30 4.68 -20.38
N LEU A 147 -1.74 4.70 -19.12
CA LEU A 147 -2.31 5.90 -18.50
C LEU A 147 -1.27 7.02 -18.39
N ALA A 148 -0.07 6.72 -17.91
CA ALA A 148 1.00 7.70 -17.77
C ALA A 148 1.39 8.29 -19.14
N ALA A 149 1.55 7.44 -20.16
CA ALA A 149 1.85 7.85 -21.53
C ALA A 149 0.76 8.76 -22.11
N SER A 150 -0.52 8.49 -21.81
CA SER A 150 -1.64 9.31 -22.31
C SER A 150 -1.66 10.75 -21.78
N VAL A 151 -0.91 11.03 -20.71
CA VAL A 151 -0.73 12.37 -20.14
C VAL A 151 0.72 12.85 -20.21
N GLY A 152 1.56 12.20 -21.04
CA GLY A 152 2.95 12.60 -21.25
C GLY A 152 3.84 12.43 -20.01
N ARG A 153 3.53 11.49 -19.11
CA ARG A 153 4.27 11.26 -17.87
C ARG A 153 5.02 9.94 -17.87
N GLU A 154 6.15 9.93 -17.16
CA GLU A 154 6.84 8.69 -16.81
C GLU A 154 5.99 7.82 -15.87
N THR A 155 6.09 6.50 -16.05
CA THR A 155 5.26 5.54 -15.29
C THR A 155 5.53 5.58 -13.79
N ALA A 156 6.80 5.63 -13.35
CA ALA A 156 7.12 5.53 -11.93
C ALA A 156 6.60 6.76 -11.13
N PRO A 157 6.85 8.01 -11.55
CA PRO A 157 6.23 9.19 -10.93
C PRO A 157 4.70 9.15 -10.94
N PHE A 158 4.07 8.72 -12.06
CA PHE A 158 2.63 8.58 -12.14
C PHE A 158 2.07 7.58 -11.10
N LYS A 159 2.72 6.43 -10.92
CA LYS A 159 2.33 5.44 -9.90
C LYS A 159 2.45 5.99 -8.48
N ILE A 160 3.45 6.82 -8.20
CA ILE A 160 3.62 7.48 -6.89
C ILE A 160 2.43 8.40 -6.62
N ASP A 161 1.99 9.15 -7.62
CA ASP A 161 0.84 10.04 -7.52
C ASP A 161 -0.48 9.29 -7.34
N VAL A 162 -0.74 8.25 -8.13
CA VAL A 162 -1.92 7.40 -7.94
C VAL A 162 -1.92 6.75 -6.54
N ARG A 163 -0.74 6.42 -6.00
CA ARG A 163 -0.62 5.93 -4.62
C ARG A 163 -1.04 6.98 -3.59
N LYS A 164 -0.72 8.27 -3.78
CA LYS A 164 -1.18 9.35 -2.88
C LYS A 164 -2.71 9.45 -2.88
N LEU A 165 -3.36 9.33 -4.04
CA LEU A 165 -4.84 9.31 -4.14
C LEU A 165 -5.44 8.08 -3.45
N LYS A 166 -4.78 6.91 -3.57
CA LYS A 166 -5.18 5.68 -2.87
C LYS A 166 -5.09 5.82 -1.35
N GLU A 167 -4.11 6.53 -0.82
CA GLU A 167 -4.02 6.82 0.62
C GLU A 167 -5.17 7.70 1.14
N LEU A 168 -5.83 8.46 0.25
CA LEU A 168 -7.05 9.21 0.56
C LEU A 168 -8.34 8.40 0.37
N GLY A 169 -8.21 7.12 -0.03
CA GLY A 169 -9.34 6.24 -0.31
C GLY A 169 -10.09 6.61 -1.60
N LEU A 170 -9.49 7.37 -2.53
CA LEU A 170 -10.16 7.85 -3.75
C LEU A 170 -9.96 6.91 -4.96
N THR A 171 -8.97 6.02 -4.91
CA THR A 171 -8.66 5.06 -5.98
C THR A 171 -8.36 3.68 -5.44
N GLU A 172 -8.53 2.68 -6.29
CA GLU A 172 -8.22 1.27 -6.02
C GLU A 172 -7.20 0.73 -7.03
N SER A 173 -6.32 -0.15 -6.56
CA SER A 173 -5.41 -0.89 -7.42
C SER A 173 -6.04 -2.22 -7.78
N LEU A 174 -6.05 -2.54 -9.07
CA LEU A 174 -6.53 -3.82 -9.59
C LEU A 174 -5.32 -4.72 -9.92
N ALA A 175 -5.58 -5.97 -10.30
CA ALA A 175 -4.56 -6.82 -10.89
C ALA A 175 -3.92 -6.15 -12.13
N VAL A 176 -4.73 -5.44 -12.91
CA VAL A 176 -4.30 -4.61 -14.03
C VAL A 176 -4.92 -3.22 -13.88
N GLY A 177 -4.08 -2.21 -13.72
CA GLY A 177 -4.52 -0.81 -13.70
C GLY A 177 -5.18 -0.37 -12.39
N TYR A 178 -6.05 0.64 -12.52
CA TYR A 178 -6.71 1.32 -11.41
C TYR A 178 -8.20 1.49 -11.69
N ARG A 179 -8.97 1.79 -10.63
CA ARG A 179 -10.34 2.32 -10.74
C ARG A 179 -10.59 3.36 -9.65
N ILE A 180 -11.62 4.17 -9.82
CA ILE A 180 -12.15 5.03 -8.76
C ILE A 180 -12.85 4.16 -7.72
N SER A 181 -12.69 4.49 -6.45
CA SER A 181 -13.41 3.85 -5.34
C SER A 181 -14.82 4.44 -5.15
N PRO A 182 -15.70 3.80 -4.37
CA PRO A 182 -16.99 4.40 -3.98
C PRO A 182 -16.85 5.81 -3.38
N ARG A 183 -15.90 6.01 -2.45
CA ARG A 183 -15.57 7.34 -1.89
C ARG A 183 -15.09 8.33 -2.95
N GLY A 184 -14.25 7.88 -3.88
CA GLY A 184 -13.75 8.73 -4.96
C GLY A 184 -14.86 9.15 -5.92
N ALA A 185 -15.80 8.25 -6.22
CA ALA A 185 -16.95 8.54 -7.07
C ALA A 185 -17.89 9.55 -6.39
N ALA A 186 -18.19 9.37 -5.10
CA ALA A 186 -18.98 10.32 -4.33
C ALA A 186 -18.30 11.70 -4.27
N TYR A 187 -16.99 11.76 -4.06
CA TYR A 187 -16.24 13.01 -4.09
C TYR A 187 -16.34 13.71 -5.45
N LEU A 188 -16.14 12.97 -6.55
CA LEU A 188 -16.26 13.51 -7.90
C LEU A 188 -17.68 13.99 -8.20
N HIS A 189 -18.71 13.33 -7.68
CA HIS A 189 -20.10 13.77 -7.82
C HIS A 189 -20.35 15.12 -7.14
N HIS A 190 -19.86 15.31 -5.90
CA HIS A 190 -19.97 16.60 -5.20
C HIS A 190 -19.14 17.72 -5.84
N CYS A 191 -18.08 17.38 -6.58
CA CYS A 191 -17.23 18.36 -7.27
C CYS A 191 -17.65 18.62 -8.72
N ALA A 192 -18.44 17.74 -9.32
CA ALA A 192 -19.05 18.02 -10.60
C ALA A 192 -20.02 19.20 -10.39
N PRO A 193 -19.92 20.29 -11.17
CA PRO A 193 -20.94 21.32 -11.11
C PRO A 193 -22.30 20.66 -11.40
N GLU A 194 -23.36 21.11 -10.74
CA GLU A 194 -24.74 20.75 -11.06
C GLU A 194 -25.02 21.10 -12.54
N ILE A 195 -24.73 20.18 -13.45
CA ILE A 195 -25.24 20.21 -14.82
C ILE A 195 -26.52 19.37 -14.81
N ALA A 196 -27.56 19.90 -14.18
CA ALA A 196 -28.98 19.53 -14.40
C ALA A 196 -29.90 20.32 -13.46
N GLY A 197 -30.02 21.62 -13.71
CA GLY A 197 -31.02 22.48 -13.08
C GLY A 197 -31.53 23.55 -14.03
N GLY A 198 -31.65 23.20 -15.31
CA GLY A 198 -32.13 24.08 -16.37
C GLY A 198 -33.23 23.38 -17.18
N THR A 199 -34.44 23.91 -17.04
CA THR A 199 -35.61 23.77 -17.94
C THR A 199 -36.42 22.48 -17.85
N ARG A 200 -37.48 22.47 -17.05
CA ARG A 200 -38.80 23.04 -17.39
C ARG A 200 -39.57 23.45 -16.14
#